data_AF-A0A355TYZ8-F1
#
_entry.id   AF-A0A355TYZ8-F1
#
_cell.length_a   1.000
_cell.length_b   1.000
_cell.length_c   1.000
_cell.angle_alpha   90.00
_cell.angle_beta   90.00
_cell.angle_gamma   90.00
#
_symmetry.space_group_name_H-M   'P 1'
#
loop_
_entity.id
_entity.type
_entity.pdbx_description
1 polymer ?
#
loop_
_entity_poly.entity_id
_entity_poly.type
_entity_poly.pdbx_seq_one_letter_code
_entity_poly.pdbx_strand_id
1 'polypeptide(L)'
;AMRDNLEIGDEITTIGGIMGRVVSIKEETDSFVIETGSDRVKMQFKRWALSTIDTVKDTPKTGTETKSKGIFGRSKNEKKDK
;
A
#
# COMPACT_ATOMS: atom_id res chain seq x y z
N ALA A 1 -0.34 -4.29 -15.67
CA ALA A 1 -0.99 -3.41 -14.67
C ALA A 1 -0.32 -3.65 -13.31
N MET A 2 -0.33 -2.72 -12.35
CA MET A 2 0.44 -2.85 -11.07
C MET A 2 0.21 -4.16 -10.28
N ARG A 3 -0.85 -4.92 -10.58
CA ARG A 3 -1.27 -6.15 -9.88
C ARG A 3 -0.46 -7.41 -10.24
N ASP A 4 0.37 -7.34 -11.27
CA ASP A 4 1.16 -8.48 -11.75
C ASP A 4 2.56 -8.54 -11.11
N ASN A 5 2.97 -7.50 -10.38
CA ASN A 5 4.32 -7.37 -9.82
C ASN A 5 4.42 -7.69 -8.31
N LEU A 6 3.43 -8.40 -7.77
CA LEU A 6 3.41 -8.82 -6.37
C LEU A 6 4.41 -9.96 -6.16
N GLU A 7 5.36 -9.80 -5.25
CA GLU A 7 6.34 -10.82 -4.89
C GLU A 7 6.22 -11.23 -3.42
N ILE A 8 6.77 -12.41 -3.11
CA ILE A 8 6.85 -12.89 -1.74
C ILE A 8 7.81 -12.00 -0.96
N GLY A 9 7.36 -11.54 0.20
CA GLY A 9 8.13 -10.66 1.06
C GLY A 9 7.86 -9.18 0.85
N ASP A 10 7.05 -8.80 -0.14
CA ASP A 10 6.61 -7.42 -0.35
C ASP A 10 5.70 -6.97 0.81
N GLU A 11 5.88 -5.72 1.22
CA GLU A 11 4.98 -4.99 2.10
C GLU A 11 3.88 -4.32 1.27
N ILE A 12 2.63 -4.56 1.63
CA ILE A 12 1.46 -4.11 0.87
C ILE A 12 0.38 -3.54 1.76
N THR A 13 -0.42 -2.65 1.17
CA THR A 13 -1.65 -2.14 1.76
C THR A 13 -2.85 -2.59 0.93
N THR A 14 -3.82 -3.20 1.59
CA THR A 14 -5.10 -3.59 0.99
C THR A 14 -6.08 -2.42 0.97
N ILE A 15 -7.13 -2.49 0.14
CA ILE A 15 -8.17 -1.44 0.02
C ILE A 15 -8.84 -1.12 1.37
N GLY A 16 -8.92 -2.11 2.27
CA GLY A 16 -9.49 -1.96 3.62
C GLY A 16 -8.56 -1.31 4.64
N GLY A 17 -7.39 -0.80 4.23
CA GLY A 17 -6.40 -0.22 5.13
C GLY A 17 -5.61 -1.24 5.96
N ILE A 18 -5.76 -2.53 5.68
CA ILE A 18 -4.96 -3.58 6.32
C ILE A 18 -3.60 -3.61 5.64
N MET A 19 -2.54 -3.48 6.44
CA MET A 19 -1.15 -3.55 6.03
C MET A 19 -0.55 -4.88 6.48
N GLY A 20 0.35 -5.43 5.68
CA GLY A 20 1.05 -6.65 6.03
C GLY A 20 2.04 -7.10 4.97
N ARG A 21 2.75 -8.18 5.29
CA ARG A 21 3.77 -8.77 4.42
C ARG A 21 3.21 -9.96 3.67
N VAL A 22 3.50 -10.05 2.37
CA VAL A 22 3.09 -11.20 1.55
C VAL A 22 3.92 -12.42 1.90
N VAL A 23 3.25 -13.50 2.30
CA VAL A 23 3.90 -14.79 2.64
C VAL A 23 3.75 -15.81 1.52
N SER A 24 2.63 -15.76 0.79
CA SER A 24 2.35 -16.73 -0.28
C SER A 24 1.42 -16.13 -1.33
N ILE A 25 1.64 -16.51 -2.58
CA ILE A 25 0.82 -16.13 -3.73
C ILE A 25 0.30 -17.42 -4.36
N LYS A 26 -1.01 -17.49 -4.58
CA LYS A 26 -1.68 -18.61 -5.25
C LYS A 26 -2.28 -18.11 -6.56
N GLU A 27 -1.56 -18.34 -7.65
CA GLU A 27 -1.97 -17.91 -8.99
C GLU A 27 -3.23 -18.63 -9.46
N GLU A 28 -3.36 -19.93 -9.16
CA GLU A 28 -4.53 -20.75 -9.56
C GLU A 28 -5.88 -20.19 -9.11
N THR A 29 -5.91 -19.54 -7.94
CA THR A 29 -7.13 -19.01 -7.32
C THR A 29 -7.17 -17.47 -7.30
N ASP A 30 -6.18 -16.86 -7.96
CA ASP A 30 -5.94 -15.43 -8.00
C ASP A 30 -6.00 -14.78 -6.61
N SER A 31 -5.29 -15.40 -5.65
CA SER A 31 -5.29 -15.01 -4.25
C SER A 31 -3.88 -14.88 -3.69
N PHE A 32 -3.71 -14.05 -2.67
CA PHE A 32 -2.46 -13.89 -1.94
C PHE A 32 -2.72 -13.96 -0.44
N VAL A 33 -1.69 -14.34 0.33
CA VAL A 33 -1.74 -14.44 1.78
C VAL A 33 -0.81 -13.40 2.37
N ILE A 34 -1.36 -12.55 3.23
CA ILE A 34 -0.57 -11.62 4.04
C ILE A 34 -0.48 -12.10 5.47
N GLU A 35 0.63 -11.76 6.10
CA GLU A 35 0.81 -11.85 7.55
C GLU A 35 0.75 -10.44 8.12
N THR A 36 -0.16 -10.24 9.08
CA THR A 36 -0.24 -9.02 9.87
C THR A 36 0.68 -9.13 11.07
N GLY A 37 1.26 -8.00 11.51
CA GLY A 37 2.36 -7.92 12.48
C GLY A 37 2.12 -8.65 13.82
N SER A 38 1.69 -7.92 14.86
CA SER A 38 1.74 -8.38 16.26
C SER A 38 1.16 -9.77 16.50
N ASP A 39 0.10 -10.14 15.78
CA ASP A 39 -0.60 -11.39 15.99
C ASP A 39 -0.15 -12.51 15.03
N ARG A 40 0.77 -12.23 14.11
CA ARG A 40 1.24 -13.14 13.04
C ARG A 40 0.07 -13.87 12.35
N VAL A 41 -1.04 -13.17 12.20
CA VAL A 41 -2.27 -13.72 11.63
C VAL A 41 -2.13 -13.74 10.12
N LYS A 42 -2.39 -14.90 9.53
CA LYS A 42 -2.35 -15.12 8.09
C LYS A 42 -3.76 -15.03 7.51
N MET A 43 -3.96 -14.11 6.59
CA MET A 43 -5.24 -13.90 5.93
C MET A 43 -5.08 -14.00 4.42
N GLN A 44 -6.04 -14.69 3.78
CA GLN A 44 -6.08 -14.83 2.34
C GLN A 44 -7.02 -13.79 1.72
N PHE A 45 -6.51 -13.06 0.73
CA PHE A 45 -7.24 -12.06 -0.02
C PHE A 45 -7.21 -12.39 -1.51
N LYS A 46 -8.22 -11.92 -2.23
CA LYS A 46 -8.23 -11.94 -3.68
C LYS A 46 -7.30 -10.86 -4.23
N ARG A 47 -6.69 -11.08 -5.40
CA ARG A 47 -5.77 -10.15 -6.04
C ARG A 47 -6.36 -8.75 -6.26
N TRP A 48 -7.69 -8.64 -6.43
CA TRP A 48 -8.37 -7.35 -6.55
C TRP A 48 -8.39 -6.50 -5.26
N ALA A 49 -8.11 -7.10 -4.10
CA ALA A 49 -8.06 -6.40 -2.81
C ALA A 49 -6.76 -5.60 -2.59
N LEU A 50 -5.77 -5.75 -3.49
CA LEU A 50 -4.50 -5.03 -3.42
C LEU A 50 -4.70 -3.55 -3.81
N SER A 51 -4.26 -2.64 -2.95
CA SER A 51 -4.30 -1.19 -3.19
C SER A 51 -2.93 -0.64 -3.58
N THR A 52 -1.92 -0.83 -2.73
CA THR A 52 -0.55 -0.36 -2.98
C THR A 52 0.48 -1.41 -2.60
N ILE A 53 1.63 -1.36 -3.29
CA ILE A 53 2.83 -2.11 -2.94
C ILE A 53 3.85 -1.08 -2.46
N ASP A 54 4.23 -1.17 -1.18
CA ASP A 54 5.07 -0.18 -0.51
C ASP A 54 6.57 -0.53 -0.63
N THR A 55 6.89 -1.68 -1.23
CA THR A 55 8.27 -2.13 -1.45
C THR A 55 8.92 -1.37 -2.61
N VAL A 56 9.93 -0.55 -2.27
CA VAL A 56 10.78 0.15 -3.23
C VAL A 56 11.74 -0.86 -3.87
N LYS A 57 11.38 -1.34 -5.05
CA LYS A 57 12.33 -2.06 -5.92
C LYS A 57 13.10 -0.99 -6.71
N ASP A 58 14.43 -1.01 -6.65
CA ASP A 58 15.35 -0.20 -7.47
C ASP A 58 15.28 -0.59 -8.96
N THR A 59 14.09 -0.50 -9.52
CA THR A 59 13.84 -0.47 -10.97
C THR A 59 13.20 0.89 -11.27
N PRO A 60 13.52 1.53 -12.41
CA PRO A 60 13.03 2.87 -12.72
C PRO A 60 11.51 2.82 -12.90
N LYS A 61 10.76 3.02 -11.81
CA LYS A 61 9.30 3.08 -11.80
C LYS A 61 8.87 4.52 -11.97
N THR A 62 8.46 4.84 -13.20
CA THR A 62 7.38 5.78 -13.45
C THR A 62 6.17 5.40 -12.59
N GLY A 63 5.70 6.32 -11.75
CA GLY A 63 4.34 6.26 -11.20
C GLY A 63 4.22 6.45 -9.68
N THR A 64 4.07 7.71 -9.30
CA THR A 64 3.30 8.22 -8.14
C THR A 64 3.76 7.84 -6.74
N GLU A 65 4.66 8.68 -6.23
CA GLU A 65 4.75 9.01 -4.81
C GLU A 65 3.40 9.51 -4.29
N THR A 66 2.82 8.87 -3.26
CA THR A 66 1.89 9.57 -2.35
C THR A 66 2.59 9.68 -1.01
N LYS A 67 3.41 10.74 -0.89
CA LYS A 67 3.96 11.19 0.40
C LYS A 67 2.82 11.83 1.19
N SER A 68 2.24 11.09 2.12
CA SER A 68 1.52 11.71 3.24
C SER A 68 2.53 12.29 4.23
N LYS A 69 2.68 13.62 4.25
CA LYS A 69 3.27 14.32 5.39
C LYS A 69 2.54 15.65 5.61
N GLY A 70 1.92 15.76 6.79
CA GLY A 70 1.98 16.98 7.58
C GLY A 70 0.73 17.85 7.63
N ILE A 71 -0.20 17.50 8.51
CA ILE A 71 -1.06 18.45 9.22
C ILE A 71 -0.15 19.33 10.10
N PHE A 72 0.14 20.58 9.72
CA PHE A 72 0.62 21.63 10.64
C PHE A 72 0.52 23.00 9.96
N GLY A 73 -0.40 23.87 10.41
CA GLY A 73 -0.46 25.26 9.94
C GLY A 73 -1.83 25.92 9.93
N ARG A 74 -2.54 25.90 11.07
CA ARG A 74 -3.74 26.74 11.29
C ARG A 74 -3.28 28.14 11.73
N SER A 75 -3.38 29.15 10.86
CA SER A 75 -3.55 30.58 11.25
C SER A 75 -3.87 31.40 9.99
N LYS A 76 -5.12 31.77 9.70
CA LYS A 76 -5.89 32.94 10.19
C LYS A 76 -5.48 34.28 9.53
N ASN A 77 -6.52 34.97 9.01
CA ASN A 77 -6.66 36.34 8.47
C ASN A 77 -6.21 36.59 7.03
N GLU A 78 -7.12 36.88 6.09
CA GLU A 78 -8.04 38.04 5.91
C GLU A 78 -7.36 39.36 5.50
N LYS A 79 -7.78 39.83 4.32
CA LYS A 79 -7.73 41.21 3.76
C LYS A 79 -6.30 41.73 3.50
N LYS A 80 -5.99 42.47 2.43
CA LYS A 80 -6.74 43.59 1.85
C LYS A 80 -6.00 44.03 0.58
N ASP A 81 -6.78 44.46 -0.41
CA ASP A 81 -6.51 45.37 -1.53
C ASP A 81 -5.10 45.98 -1.66
N LYS A 82 -4.52 45.84 -2.86
CA LYS A 82 -4.00 46.98 -3.62
C LYS A 82 -3.80 46.65 -5.10
#